data_AF-A0A0U1D165-F1
#
_entry.id   AF-A0A0U1D165-F1
#
_cell.length_a   1.000
_cell.length_b   1.000
_cell.length_c   1.000
_cell.angle_alpha   90.00
_cell.angle_beta   90.00
_cell.angle_gamma   90.00
#
_symmetry.space_group_name_H-M   'P 1'
#
loop_
_entity.id
_entity.type
_entity.pdbx_description
1 polymer ?
#
loop_
_entity_poly.entity_id
_entity_poly.type
_entity_poly.pdbx_seq_one_letter_code
_entity_poly.pdbx_strand_id
1 'polypeptide(L)'
;MPRLVRIADSVDLGVIGKSAARLSGSGIGVGLQAKGTTLIHRRDLPPLANLELLSVAPLITPEMYRLIGINAGRHAKGATPAPMRNAYTDEAITARYHTRVVSMVAIERSECDRDDRGVNMELELKR
;
A
#
# COMPACT_ATOMS: atom_id res chain seq x y z
N MET A 1 14.58 -4.53 10.68
CA MET A 1 14.08 -3.15 10.53
C MET A 1 13.26 -3.09 9.25
N PRO A 2 12.12 -2.37 9.21
CA PRO A 2 11.42 -2.14 7.96
C PRO A 2 12.29 -1.29 7.02
N ARG A 3 12.22 -1.56 5.72
CA ARG A 3 12.85 -0.74 4.68
C ARG A 3 11.75 0.07 4.00
N LEU A 4 11.95 1.37 3.87
CA LEU A 4 11.00 2.27 3.22
C LEU A 4 11.55 2.67 1.85
N VAL A 5 10.70 2.56 0.83
CA VAL A 5 11.03 2.99 -0.53
C VAL A 5 9.90 3.84 -1.09
N ARG A 6 10.26 4.87 -1.87
CA ARG A 6 9.32 5.58 -2.73
C ARG A 6 9.29 4.90 -4.10
N ILE A 7 8.10 4.52 -4.55
CA ILE A 7 7.84 4.08 -5.93
C ILE A 7 7.36 5.32 -6.70
N ALA A 8 8.13 5.78 -7.67
CA ALA A 8 7.91 7.07 -8.34
C ALA A 8 7.24 6.94 -9.72
N ASP A 9 7.23 5.75 -10.32
CA ASP A 9 6.81 5.52 -11.70
C ASP A 9 5.30 5.20 -11.86
N SER A 10 4.57 5.02 -10.75
CA SER A 10 3.16 4.67 -10.77
C SER A 10 2.40 5.14 -9.53
N VAL A 11 1.15 5.56 -9.73
CA VAL A 11 0.16 5.80 -8.66
C VAL A 11 -0.73 4.59 -8.39
N ASP A 12 -0.62 3.50 -9.15
CA ASP A 12 -1.43 2.30 -8.96
C ASP A 12 -0.93 1.50 -7.75
N LEU A 13 -1.82 1.29 -6.77
CA LEU A 13 -1.46 0.65 -5.51
C LEU A 13 -0.98 -0.81 -5.69
N GLY A 14 -1.56 -1.55 -6.64
CA GLY A 14 -1.15 -2.92 -6.95
C GLY A 14 0.28 -2.95 -7.50
N VAL A 15 0.57 -2.05 -8.43
CA VAL A 15 1.93 -1.85 -8.97
C VAL A 15 2.90 -1.44 -7.86
N ILE A 16 2.54 -0.46 -7.02
CA ILE A 16 3.36 0.00 -5.88
C ILE A 16 3.69 -1.17 -4.94
N GLY A 17 2.68 -1.92 -4.51
CA GLY A 17 2.86 -3.07 -3.62
C GLY A 17 3.70 -4.19 -4.24
N LYS A 18 3.50 -4.47 -5.53
CA LYS A 18 4.28 -5.47 -6.28
C LYS A 18 5.74 -5.05 -6.46
N SER A 19 6.00 -3.79 -6.78
CA SER A 19 7.35 -3.23 -6.86
C SER A 19 8.06 -3.33 -5.52
N ALA A 20 7.41 -2.96 -4.42
CA ALA A 20 7.95 -3.15 -3.07
C ALA A 20 8.25 -4.62 -2.77
N ALA A 21 7.34 -5.54 -3.11
CA ALA A 21 7.51 -6.98 -2.91
C ALA A 21 8.67 -7.55 -3.74
N ARG A 22 8.91 -7.03 -4.95
CA ARG A 22 10.04 -7.42 -5.80
C ARG A 22 11.38 -6.97 -5.24
N LEU A 23 11.44 -5.81 -4.60
CA LEU A 23 12.64 -5.30 -3.94
C LEU A 23 12.89 -5.95 -2.56
N SER A 24 11.87 -6.55 -1.96
CA SER A 24 11.95 -7.17 -0.63
C SER A 24 12.60 -8.56 -0.69
N GLY A 25 13.57 -8.82 0.20
CA GLY A 25 14.23 -10.12 0.30
C GLY A 25 13.30 -11.27 0.71
N SER A 26 12.21 -10.97 1.43
CA SER A 26 11.17 -11.96 1.77
C SER A 26 10.13 -12.16 0.65
N GLY A 27 10.18 -11.33 -0.40
CA GLY A 27 9.15 -11.31 -1.44
C GLY A 27 7.82 -10.70 -0.99
N ILE A 28 7.73 -10.11 0.23
CA ILE A 28 6.54 -9.43 0.76
C ILE A 28 6.76 -7.92 0.77
N GLY A 29 5.78 -7.18 0.25
CA GLY A 29 5.78 -5.72 0.23
C GLY A 29 4.46 -5.16 0.75
N VAL A 30 4.51 -3.97 1.36
CA VAL A 30 3.34 -3.19 1.72
C VAL A 30 3.28 -1.99 0.78
N GLY A 31 2.17 -1.84 0.06
CA GLY A 31 1.88 -0.64 -0.72
C GLY A 31 1.03 0.33 0.09
N LEU A 32 1.33 1.62 0.00
CA LEU A 32 0.58 2.70 0.64
C LEU A 32 0.54 3.89 -0.34
N GLN A 33 -0.66 4.39 -0.62
CA GLN A 33 -0.86 5.64 -1.34
C GLN A 33 -0.96 6.81 -0.38
N ALA A 34 -0.67 8.03 -0.84
CA ALA A 34 -0.79 9.26 -0.05
C ALA A 34 -2.19 9.46 0.55
N LYS A 35 -3.23 9.02 -0.16
CA LYS A 35 -4.63 9.08 0.30
C LYS A 35 -5.00 8.05 1.37
N GLY A 36 -4.10 7.12 1.71
CA GLY A 36 -4.24 6.15 2.81
C GLY A 36 -4.53 4.69 2.38
N THR A 37 -5.00 4.44 1.16
CA THR A 37 -5.28 3.07 0.71
C THR A 37 -4.02 2.22 0.74
N THR A 38 -4.13 1.00 1.28
CA THR A 38 -2.99 0.17 1.64
C THR A 38 -3.24 -1.29 1.32
N LEU A 39 -2.21 -2.03 0.92
CA LEU A 39 -2.28 -3.48 0.71
C LEU A 39 -0.99 -4.20 1.08
N ILE A 40 -1.09 -5.51 1.27
CA ILE A 40 0.05 -6.44 1.34
C ILE A 40 0.13 -7.19 0.01
N HIS A 41 1.29 -7.17 -0.64
CA HIS A 41 1.54 -7.89 -1.89
C HIS A 41 2.65 -8.94 -1.70
N ARG A 42 2.64 -9.96 -2.56
CA ARG A 42 3.72 -10.96 -2.70
C ARG A 42 4.27 -10.97 -4.13
N ARG A 43 5.58 -11.17 -4.31
CA ARG A 43 6.26 -10.93 -5.60
C ARG A 43 5.76 -11.81 -6.76
N ASP A 44 5.26 -12.99 -6.44
CA ASP A 44 4.76 -14.04 -7.34
C ASP A 44 3.28 -13.86 -7.72
N LEU A 45 2.55 -12.96 -7.05
CA LEU A 45 1.15 -12.68 -7.38
C LEU A 45 1.02 -11.79 -8.63
N PRO A 46 -0.07 -11.93 -9.41
CA PRO A 46 -0.43 -10.98 -10.46
C PRO A 46 -0.56 -9.55 -9.91
N PRO A 47 -0.34 -8.49 -10.73
CA PRO A 47 -0.33 -7.10 -10.24
C PRO A 47 -1.60 -6.61 -9.54
N LEU A 48 -2.78 -7.15 -9.89
CA LEU A 48 -4.06 -6.78 -9.29
C LEU A 48 -4.49 -7.73 -8.17
N ALA A 49 -3.64 -8.70 -7.81
CA ALA A 49 -3.87 -9.60 -6.68
C ALA A 49 -3.11 -9.09 -5.45
N ASN A 50 -3.59 -9.44 -4.27
CA ASN A 50 -2.98 -9.05 -3.00
C ASN A 50 -3.26 -10.11 -1.93
N LEU A 51 -2.47 -10.10 -0.87
CA LEU A 51 -2.72 -10.94 0.31
C LEU A 51 -3.80 -10.32 1.20
N GLU A 52 -3.73 -9.00 1.40
CA GLU A 52 -4.67 -8.21 2.21
C GLU A 52 -4.82 -6.81 1.59
N LEU A 53 -6.00 -6.20 1.68
CA LEU A 53 -6.30 -4.89 1.07
C LEU A 53 -7.23 -4.08 1.97
N LEU A 54 -6.81 -2.87 2.29
CA LEU A 54 -7.63 -1.82 2.89
C LEU A 54 -7.99 -0.79 1.83
N SER A 55 -9.11 -1.03 1.15
CA SER A 55 -9.54 -0.26 -0.02
C SER A 55 -10.21 1.07 0.34
N VAL A 56 -10.84 1.16 1.52
CA VAL A 56 -11.65 2.31 1.94
C VAL A 56 -10.86 3.21 2.89
N ALA A 57 -9.99 4.05 2.33
CA ALA A 57 -9.05 4.87 3.10
C ALA A 57 -9.67 5.71 4.25
N PRO A 58 -10.85 6.35 4.08
CA PRO A 58 -11.48 7.12 5.17
C PRO A 58 -11.83 6.30 6.42
N LEU A 59 -11.90 4.97 6.31
CA LEU A 59 -12.22 4.06 7.42
C LEU A 59 -10.99 3.41 8.05
N ILE A 60 -9.79 3.68 7.53
CA ILE A 60 -8.57 3.06 8.03
C ILE A 60 -8.09 3.77 9.30
N THR A 61 -7.94 3.02 10.39
CA THR A 61 -7.42 3.54 11.66
C THR A 61 -5.92 3.25 11.83
N PRO A 62 -5.21 3.93 12.76
CA PRO A 62 -3.82 3.60 13.11
C PRO A 62 -3.61 2.14 13.51
N GLU A 63 -4.57 1.53 14.19
CA GLU A 63 -4.53 0.12 14.60
C GLU A 63 -4.57 -0.81 13.39
N MET A 64 -5.33 -0.45 12.36
CA MET A 64 -5.36 -1.19 11.09
C MET A 64 -4.01 -1.11 10.38
N TYR A 65 -3.39 0.07 10.29
CA TYR A 65 -2.02 0.18 9.74
C TYR A 65 -1.01 -0.68 10.53
N ARG A 66 -1.12 -0.68 11.86
CA ARG A 66 -0.27 -1.51 12.73
C ARG A 66 -0.50 -2.99 12.46
N LEU A 67 -1.75 -3.42 12.27
CA LEU A 67 -2.08 -4.80 11.95
C LEU A 67 -1.58 -5.21 10.55
N ILE A 68 -1.65 -4.33 9.54
CA ILE A 68 -1.02 -4.55 8.22
C ILE A 68 0.47 -4.84 8.40
N GLY A 69 1.18 -4.04 9.19
CA GLY A 69 2.61 -4.23 9.45
C GLY A 69 2.91 -5.58 10.13
N ILE A 70 2.10 -5.95 11.14
CA ILE A 70 2.23 -7.25 11.83
C ILE A 70 2.01 -8.41 10.87
N ASN A 71 0.93 -8.36 10.08
CA ASN A 71 0.59 -9.43 9.15
C ASN A 71 1.61 -9.53 8.01
N ALA A 72 2.10 -8.41 7.47
CA ALA A 72 3.18 -8.42 6.49
C ALA A 72 4.44 -9.08 7.05
N GLY A 73 4.79 -8.81 8.31
CA GLY A 73 5.89 -9.49 9.00
C GLY A 73 5.66 -10.99 9.20
N ARG A 74 4.41 -11.43 9.42
CA ARG A 74 4.04 -12.86 9.51
C ARG A 74 4.12 -13.54 8.16
N HIS A 75 3.57 -12.94 7.10
CA HIS A 75 3.70 -13.42 5.72
C HIS A 75 5.18 -13.54 5.31
N ALA A 76 6.01 -12.56 5.68
CA ALA A 76 7.45 -12.58 5.40
C ALA A 76 8.19 -13.74 6.08
N LYS A 77 7.62 -14.31 7.13
CA LYS A 77 8.12 -15.49 7.84
C LYS A 77 7.45 -16.80 7.37
N GLY A 78 6.64 -16.75 6.31
CA GLY A 78 5.90 -17.91 5.80
C GLY A 78 4.71 -18.36 6.66
N ALA A 79 4.29 -17.55 7.64
CA ALA A 79 3.11 -17.85 8.44
C ALA A 79 1.82 -17.44 7.71
N THR A 80 0.70 -18.04 8.14
CA THR A 80 -0.65 -17.71 7.65
C THR A 80 -1.38 -16.87 8.70
N PRO A 81 -1.23 -15.53 8.73
CA PRO A 81 -1.93 -14.69 9.68
C PRO A 81 -3.44 -14.77 9.48
N ALA A 82 -4.19 -14.53 10.56
CA ALA A 82 -5.61 -14.23 10.44
C ALA A 82 -5.77 -12.95 9.59
N PRO A 83 -6.52 -13.01 8.46
CA PRO A 83 -6.73 -11.84 7.61
C PRO A 83 -7.41 -10.72 8.38
N MET A 84 -7.03 -9.48 8.09
CA MET A 84 -7.76 -8.33 8.62
C MET A 84 -9.21 -8.32 8.12
N ARG A 85 -10.13 -7.95 9.00
CA ARG A 85 -11.51 -7.65 8.62
C ARG A 85 -11.56 -6.23 8.07
N ASN A 86 -12.11 -6.07 6.87
CA ASN A 86 -12.37 -4.75 6.32
C ASN A 86 -13.31 -3.98 7.26
N ALA A 87 -13.07 -2.67 7.39
CA ALA A 87 -14.01 -1.79 8.04
C ALA A 87 -15.27 -1.67 7.16
N TYR A 88 -16.43 -1.75 7.80
CA TYR A 88 -17.74 -1.58 7.16
C TYR A 88 -18.45 -0.38 7.81
N THR A 89 -19.27 0.31 7.03
CA THR A 89 -20.06 1.45 7.46
C THR A 89 -21.31 1.55 6.61
N ASP A 90 -22.38 2.12 7.18
CA ASP A 90 -23.61 2.47 6.46
C ASP A 90 -23.51 3.84 5.76
N GLU A 91 -22.39 4.54 5.92
CA GLU A 91 -22.16 5.82 5.24
C GLU A 91 -22.01 5.65 3.72
N ALA A 92 -22.56 6.60 2.97
CA ALA A 92 -22.30 6.75 1.53
C ALA A 92 -20.88 7.27 1.26
N ILE A 93 -19.87 6.42 1.48
CA ILE A 93 -18.43 6.76 1.39
C ILE A 93 -18.08 7.45 0.07
N THR A 94 -18.51 6.88 -1.06
CA THR A 94 -18.21 7.45 -2.38
C THR A 94 -18.76 8.88 -2.49
N ALA A 95 -20.03 9.10 -2.12
CA ALA A 95 -20.62 10.44 -2.19
C ALA A 95 -19.90 11.46 -1.30
N ARG A 96 -19.44 11.05 -0.11
CA ARG A 96 -18.75 11.94 0.84
C ARG A 96 -17.31 12.24 0.44
N TYR A 97 -16.58 11.27 -0.11
CA TYR A 97 -15.13 11.35 -0.20
C TYR A 97 -14.57 11.31 -1.63
N HIS A 98 -15.36 10.96 -2.66
CA HIS A 98 -14.83 10.72 -4.00
C HIS A 98 -14.10 11.92 -4.60
N THR A 99 -14.68 13.13 -4.54
CA THR A 99 -14.04 14.35 -5.04
C THR A 99 -12.69 14.59 -4.38
N ARG A 100 -12.61 14.44 -3.04
CA ARG A 100 -11.35 14.59 -2.30
C ARG A 100 -10.32 13.53 -2.71
N VAL A 101 -10.75 12.27 -2.83
CA VAL A 101 -9.88 11.16 -3.24
C VAL A 101 -9.32 11.38 -4.63
N VAL A 102 -10.14 11.81 -5.59
CA VAL A 102 -9.71 12.12 -6.96
C VAL A 102 -8.68 13.25 -6.97
N SER A 103 -8.92 14.34 -6.22
CA SER A 103 -7.96 15.44 -6.12
C SER A 103 -6.63 15.00 -5.51
N MET A 104 -6.65 14.16 -4.46
CA MET A 104 -5.42 13.62 -3.86
C MET A 104 -4.65 12.73 -4.84
N VAL A 105 -5.33 11.88 -5.62
CA VAL A 105 -4.69 11.06 -6.66
C VAL A 105 -4.13 11.93 -7.79
N ALA A 106 -4.79 13.03 -8.15
CA ALA A 106 -4.27 13.96 -9.15
C ALA A 106 -2.96 14.61 -8.71
N ILE A 107 -2.85 15.00 -7.44
CA ILE A 107 -1.60 15.51 -6.84
C ILE A 107 -0.54 14.41 -6.79
N GLU A 108 -0.88 13.21 -6.30
CA GLU A 108 0.08 12.09 -6.25
C GLU A 108 0.61 11.74 -7.65
N ARG A 109 -0.22 11.88 -8.68
CA ARG A 109 0.15 11.68 -10.08
C ARG A 109 1.05 12.79 -10.65
N SER A 110 0.92 14.05 -10.20
CA SER A 110 1.84 15.10 -10.65
C SER A 110 3.25 14.92 -10.09
N GLU A 111 3.36 14.19 -8.97
CA GLU A 111 4.63 13.82 -8.34
C GLU A 111 5.22 12.49 -8.87
N CYS A 112 4.54 11.84 -9.83
CA CYS A 112 5.05 10.65 -10.50
C CYS A 112 5.89 11.02 -11.71
N ASP A 113 7.13 10.53 -11.75
CA ASP A 113 8.01 10.64 -12.90
C ASP A 113 8.05 9.30 -13.64
N ARG A 114 7.49 9.28 -14.86
CA ARG A 114 7.46 8.07 -15.70
C ARG A 114 8.79 7.80 -16.40
N ASP A 115 9.67 8.78 -16.45
CA ASP A 115 11.00 8.67 -17.05
C ASP A 115 12.07 8.28 -16.01
N ASP A 116 11.76 8.38 -14.71
CA ASP A 116 12.54 7.78 -13.62
C ASP A 116 12.38 6.25 -13.57
N ARG A 117 12.92 5.59 -14.60
CA ARG A 117 12.86 4.13 -14.78
C ARG A 117 13.81 3.34 -13.87
N GLY A 118 14.10 3.79 -12.65
CA GLY A 118 14.95 2.92 -11.83
C GLY A 118 15.37 3.33 -10.44
N VAL A 119 15.22 4.57 -9.99
CA VAL A 119 15.74 4.92 -8.65
C VAL A 119 14.60 4.96 -7.64
N ASN A 120 14.11 3.78 -7.25
CA ASN A 120 13.28 3.69 -6.05
C ASN A 120 14.08 4.24 -4.88
N MET A 121 13.70 5.42 -4.39
CA MET A 121 14.46 6.12 -3.37
C MET A 121 14.26 5.43 -2.03
N GLU A 122 15.36 4.93 -1.44
CA GLU A 122 15.33 4.47 -0.05
C GLU A 122 15.17 5.69 0.86
N LEU A 123 14.19 5.61 1.77
CA LEU A 123 13.87 6.67 2.70
C LEU A 123 14.31 6.28 4.11
N GLU A 124 14.92 7.21 4.81
CA GLU A 124 15.33 7.02 6.20
C GLU A 124 14.14 7.24 7.15
N LEU A 125 13.86 6.25 7.99
CA LEU A 125 12.90 6.37 9.08
C LEU A 125 13.57 7.08 10.27
N LYS A 126 13.30 8.37 10.42
CA LYS A 126 13.68 9.12 11.62
C LYS A 126 12.85 8.61 12.80
N ARG A 127 13.52 8.25 13.90
CA ARG A 127 12.90 7.82 15.15
C ARG A 127 12.57 9.01 16.05
#